data_AF-A0A7S1X3C2-F1
#
_entry.id   AF-A0A7S1X3C2-F1
#
_cell.length_a   1.000
_cell.length_b   1.000
_cell.length_c   1.000
_cell.angle_alpha   90.00
_cell.angle_beta   90.00
_cell.angle_gamma   90.00
#
_symmetry.space_group_name_H-M   'P 1'
#
loop_
_entity.id
_entity.type
_entity.pdbx_description
1 polymer ?
#
loop_
_entity_poly.entity_id
_entity_poly.type
_entity_poly.pdbx_seq_one_letter_code
_entity_poly.pdbx_strand_id
1 'polypeptide(L)'
;MSRQVIRAGVLYFVVVFGTGFLLGPLRILWVEPRVGSRAAELLEMPIMFAVVVAAARGIVRRYNFPCGPARGSRLLTGCTALALLLAAELTLVLWLRGLTVQEYLENRDPVTGAAYYGMLGVMAVMPALVQ
;
A
#
# COMPACT_ATOMS: atom_id res chain seq x y z
N MET A 1 -13.05 2.69 21.19
CA MET A 1 -12.06 3.17 20.21
C MET A 1 -11.73 2.16 19.11
N SER A 2 -11.63 0.85 19.39
CA SER A 2 -11.02 -0.13 18.46
C SER A 2 -11.80 -0.40 17.15
N ARG A 3 -13.13 -0.37 17.18
CA ARG A 3 -13.95 -0.76 15.99
C ARG A 3 -13.85 0.24 14.83
N GLN A 4 -13.66 1.53 15.12
CA GLN A 4 -13.48 2.57 14.10
C GLN A 4 -12.08 2.49 13.47
N VAL A 5 -11.04 2.27 14.27
CA VAL A 5 -9.66 2.06 13.81
C VAL A 5 -9.58 0.87 12.86
N ILE A 6 -10.19 -0.26 13.22
CA ILE A 6 -10.20 -1.46 12.37
C ILE A 6 -10.95 -1.19 11.06
N ARG A 7 -12.15 -0.58 11.09
CA ARG A 7 -12.90 -0.25 9.87
C ARG A 7 -12.15 0.71 8.96
N ALA A 8 -11.51 1.73 9.54
CA ALA A 8 -10.69 2.69 8.81
C ALA A 8 -9.47 2.00 8.19
N GLY A 9 -8.80 1.11 8.92
CA GLY A 9 -7.64 0.36 8.43
C GLY A 9 -8.01 -0.61 7.30
N VAL A 10 -9.13 -1.32 7.43
CA VAL A 10 -9.68 -2.17 6.37
C VAL A 10 -10.04 -1.36 5.13
N LEU A 11 -10.72 -0.22 5.28
CA LEU A 11 -11.08 0.63 4.15
C LEU A 11 -9.84 1.19 3.45
N TYR A 12 -8.82 1.59 4.23
CA TYR A 12 -7.55 2.05 3.71
C TYR A 12 -6.83 0.96 2.92
N PHE A 13 -6.75 -0.24 3.49
CA PHE A 13 -6.22 -1.42 2.83
C PHE A 13 -6.96 -1.69 1.51
N VAL A 14 -8.29 -1.77 1.51
CA VAL A 14 -9.07 -2.09 0.30
C VAL A 14 -8.81 -1.09 -0.83
N VAL A 15 -8.72 0.20 -0.52
CA VAL A 15 -8.46 1.23 -1.53
C VAL A 15 -7.03 1.12 -2.08
N VAL A 16 -6.02 1.05 -1.20
CA VAL A 16 -4.61 1.04 -1.62
C VAL A 16 -4.26 -0.28 -2.30
N PHE A 17 -4.62 -1.42 -1.68
CA PHE A 17 -4.40 -2.74 -2.24
C PHE A 17 -5.20 -2.95 -3.52
N GLY A 18 -6.48 -2.58 -3.56
CA GLY A 18 -7.30 -2.71 -4.75
C GLY A 18 -6.74 -1.91 -5.92
N THR A 19 -6.23 -0.70 -5.67
CA THR A 19 -5.61 0.12 -6.71
C THR A 19 -4.29 -0.49 -7.20
N GLY A 20 -3.40 -0.91 -6.29
CA GLY A 20 -2.15 -1.58 -6.67
C GLY A 20 -2.37 -2.91 -7.38
N PHE A 21 -3.36 -3.69 -6.96
CA PHE A 21 -3.74 -4.95 -7.59
C PHE A 21 -4.27 -4.75 -9.02
N LEU A 22 -4.97 -3.65 -9.30
CA LEU A 22 -5.39 -3.30 -10.66
C LEU A 22 -4.25 -2.73 -11.50
N LEU A 23 -3.39 -1.90 -10.90
CA LEU A 23 -2.25 -1.31 -11.58
C LEU A 23 -1.20 -2.36 -11.97
N GLY A 24 -1.01 -3.42 -11.19
CA GLY A 24 -0.03 -4.47 -11.49
C GLY A 24 -0.22 -5.13 -12.87
N PRO A 25 -1.38 -5.74 -13.18
CA PRO A 25 -1.67 -6.29 -14.50
C PRO A 25 -1.67 -5.22 -15.59
N LEU A 26 -2.19 -4.02 -15.30
CA LEU A 26 -2.18 -2.90 -16.25
C LEU A 26 -0.74 -2.52 -16.63
N ARG A 27 0.17 -2.49 -15.66
CA ARG A 27 1.59 -2.22 -15.85
C ARG A 27 2.21 -3.27 -16.77
N ILE A 28 2.04 -4.55 -16.46
CA ILE A 28 2.67 -5.66 -17.19
C ILE A 28 2.11 -5.78 -18.62
N LEU A 29 0.79 -5.66 -18.78
CA LEU A 29 0.15 -5.87 -20.08
C LEU A 29 0.26 -4.66 -21.02
N TRP A 30 0.29 -3.43 -20.49
CA TRP A 30 0.19 -2.22 -21.31
C TRP A 30 1.38 -1.27 -21.22
N VAL A 31 2.03 -1.16 -20.07
CA VAL A 31 3.08 -0.15 -19.83
C VAL A 31 4.46 -0.74 -20.10
N GLU A 32 4.74 -1.93 -19.55
CA GLU A 32 5.99 -2.65 -19.71
C GLU A 32 6.38 -2.88 -21.19
N PRO A 33 5.47 -3.25 -22.11
CA PRO A 33 5.82 -3.41 -23.52
C PRO A 33 6.22 -2.10 -24.24
N ARG A 34 5.91 -0.94 -23.65
CA ARG A 34 6.13 0.38 -24.29
C ARG A 34 7.34 1.12 -23.73
N VAL A 35 7.59 1.03 -22.43
CA VAL A 35 8.64 1.79 -21.72
C VAL A 35 9.65 0.90 -21.00
N GLY A 36 9.46 -0.42 -21.00
CA GLY A 36 10.32 -1.38 -20.31
C GLY A 36 9.97 -1.53 -18.82
N SER A 37 10.41 -2.65 -18.23
CA SER A 37 10.05 -3.08 -16.87
C SER A 37 10.38 -2.05 -15.80
N ARG A 38 11.62 -1.53 -15.78
CA ARG A 38 12.09 -0.55 -14.78
C ARG A 38 11.33 0.77 -14.82
N ALA A 39 11.12 1.33 -16.01
CA ALA A 39 10.40 2.61 -16.14
C ALA A 39 8.92 2.45 -15.77
N ALA A 40 8.31 1.32 -16.14
CA ALA A 40 6.94 1.02 -15.79
C ALA A 40 6.75 0.91 -14.26
N GLU A 41 7.68 0.29 -13.55
CA GLU A 41 7.67 0.21 -12.08
C GLU A 41 7.86 1.57 -11.41
N LEU A 42 8.79 2.39 -11.93
CA LEU A 42 9.03 3.73 -11.40
C LEU A 42 7.83 4.66 -11.61
N LEU A 43 7.06 4.47 -12.68
CA LEU A 43 5.87 5.27 -12.98
C LEU A 43 4.69 4.89 -12.08
N GLU A 44 4.64 3.64 -11.61
CA GLU A 44 3.66 3.18 -10.64
C GLU A 44 3.86 3.83 -9.26
N MET A 45 5.11 4.14 -8.88
CA MET A 45 5.46 4.73 -7.59
C MET A 45 4.77 6.09 -7.31
N PRO A 46 4.84 7.12 -8.18
CA PRO A 46 4.16 8.39 -7.94
C PRO A 46 2.64 8.26 -7.94
N ILE A 47 2.08 7.34 -8.75
CA ILE A 47 0.63 7.08 -8.78
C ILE A 47 0.19 6.49 -7.44
N MET A 48 0.88 5.45 -6.98
CA MET A 48 0.59 4.80 -5.70
C MET A 48 0.80 5.74 -4.52
N PHE A 49 1.79 6.64 -4.56
CA PHE A 49 1.95 7.69 -3.55
C PHE A 49 0.72 8.62 -3.51
N ALA A 50 0.24 9.10 -4.66
CA ALA A 50 -0.95 9.95 -4.72
C ALA A 50 -2.20 9.24 -4.17
N VAL A 51 -2.37 7.95 -4.49
CA VAL A 51 -3.47 7.10 -3.97
C VAL A 51 -3.38 6.96 -2.45
N VAL A 52 -2.19 6.67 -1.92
CA VAL A 52 -1.93 6.57 -0.48
C VAL A 52 -2.28 7.88 0.23
N VAL A 53 -1.83 9.02 -0.30
CA VAL A 53 -2.17 10.34 0.26
C VAL A 53 -3.67 10.60 0.21
N ALA A 54 -4.31 10.39 -0.94
CA ALA A 54 -5.74 10.64 -1.11
C ALA A 54 -6.61 9.74 -0.22
N ALA A 55 -6.26 8.45 -0.12
CA ALA A 55 -6.96 7.49 0.73
C ALA A 55 -6.77 7.84 2.21
N ALA A 56 -5.55 8.19 2.64
CA ALA A 56 -5.29 8.65 4.01
C ALA A 56 -6.10 9.91 4.35
N ARG A 57 -6.11 10.92 3.46
CA ARG A 57 -6.93 12.15 3.61
C ARG A 57 -8.41 11.82 3.73
N GLY A 58 -8.91 10.99 2.82
CA GLY A 58 -10.32 10.62 2.77
C GLY A 58 -10.77 9.91 4.05
N ILE A 59 -9.94 9.03 4.59
CA ILE A 59 -10.26 8.25 5.80
C ILE A 59 -10.19 9.11 7.04
N VAL A 60 -9.18 9.97 7.17
CA VAL A 60 -9.08 10.90 8.31
C VAL A 60 -10.29 11.83 8.36
N ARG A 61 -10.70 12.38 7.21
CA ARG A 61 -11.91 13.22 7.09
C ARG A 61 -13.20 12.44 7.35
N ARG A 62 -13.34 11.24 6.79
CA ARG A 62 -14.57 10.44 6.89
C ARG A 62 -14.85 9.96 8.32
N TYR A 63 -13.82 9.61 9.07
CA TYR A 63 -13.97 9.09 10.43
C TYR A 63 -13.80 10.15 11.52
N ASN A 64 -13.56 11.43 11.16
CA ASN A 64 -13.40 12.56 12.07
C ASN A 64 -12.55 12.19 13.31
N PHE A 65 -11.38 11.59 13.08
CA PHE A 65 -10.52 11.17 14.19
C PHE A 65 -10.25 12.38 15.10
N PRO A 66 -10.66 12.35 16.39
CA PRO A 66 -10.63 13.53 17.26
C PRO A 66 -9.24 14.18 17.24
N CYS A 67 -9.20 15.49 16.95
CA CYS A 67 -7.98 16.29 17.06
C CYS A 67 -7.55 16.33 18.54
N GLY A 68 -6.57 15.52 18.90
CA GLY A 68 -6.08 15.34 20.27
C GLY A 68 -4.99 14.25 20.31
N PRO A 69 -4.71 13.59 21.44
CA PRO A 69 -3.66 12.55 21.58
C PRO A 69 -3.86 11.29 20.69
N ALA A 70 -4.83 11.33 19.77
CA ALA A 70 -5.18 10.30 18.79
C ALA A 70 -4.17 10.08 17.65
N ARG A 71 -2.96 10.68 17.69
CA ARG A 71 -1.87 10.32 16.75
C ARG A 71 -1.59 8.82 16.79
N GLY A 72 -1.65 8.20 17.97
CA GLY A 72 -1.52 6.75 18.13
C GLY A 72 -2.62 5.96 17.42
N SER A 73 -3.87 6.41 17.44
CA SER A 73 -4.98 5.73 16.76
C SER A 73 -4.90 5.84 15.23
N ARG A 74 -4.38 6.95 14.71
CA ARG A 74 -4.11 7.14 13.28
C ARG A 74 -2.96 6.25 12.81
N LEU A 75 -1.88 6.17 13.59
CA LEU A 75 -0.79 5.22 13.37
C LEU A 75 -1.27 3.76 13.39
N LEU A 76 -2.07 3.36 14.39
CA LEU A 76 -2.66 2.02 14.45
C LEU A 76 -3.53 1.69 13.23
N THR A 77 -4.21 2.68 12.67
CA THR A 77 -4.98 2.52 11.43
C THR A 77 -4.05 2.23 10.24
N GLY A 78 -2.95 2.96 10.12
CA GLY A 78 -1.92 2.69 9.11
C GLY A 78 -1.24 1.34 9.30
N CYS A 79 -0.88 0.97 10.53
CA CYS A 79 -0.27 -0.32 10.85
C CYS A 79 -1.20 -1.51 10.57
N THR A 80 -2.49 -1.39 10.92
CA THR A 80 -3.47 -2.45 10.60
C THR A 80 -3.66 -2.61 9.09
N ALA A 81 -3.71 -1.51 8.34
CA ALA A 81 -3.77 -1.57 6.88
C ALA A 81 -2.50 -2.17 6.27
N LEU A 82 -1.32 -1.83 6.78
CA LEU A 82 -0.05 -2.41 6.34
C LEU A 82 0.02 -3.92 6.64
N ALA A 83 -0.42 -4.35 7.82
CA ALA A 83 -0.46 -5.77 8.17
C ALA A 83 -1.39 -6.55 7.25
N LEU A 84 -2.58 -6.01 6.96
CA LEU A 84 -3.51 -6.59 5.99
C LEU A 84 -2.93 -6.62 4.58
N LEU A 85 -2.24 -5.55 4.17
CA LEU A 85 -1.61 -5.46 2.87
C LEU A 85 -0.51 -6.50 2.69
N LEU A 86 0.40 -6.64 3.67
CA LEU A 86 1.44 -7.66 3.63
C LEU A 86 0.86 -9.07 3.65
N ALA A 87 -0.16 -9.33 4.47
CA ALA A 87 -0.84 -10.63 4.48
C ALA A 87 -1.47 -10.94 3.12
N ALA A 88 -2.17 -9.97 2.52
CA ALA A 88 -2.79 -10.12 1.21
C ALA A 88 -1.73 -10.27 0.11
N GLU A 89 -0.67 -9.48 0.13
CA GLU A 89 0.43 -9.57 -0.84
C GLU A 89 1.10 -10.94 -0.77
N LEU A 90 1.53 -11.38 0.41
CA LEU A 90 2.19 -12.68 0.55
C LEU A 90 1.25 -13.83 0.17
N THR A 91 -0.05 -13.76 0.51
CA THR A 91 -0.97 -14.84 0.14
C THR A 91 -1.32 -14.83 -1.35
N LEU A 92 -1.77 -13.69 -1.89
CA LEU A 92 -2.20 -13.59 -3.28
C LEU A 92 -1.02 -13.66 -4.26
N VAL A 93 0.10 -12.99 -3.99
CA VAL A 93 1.24 -12.98 -4.92
C VAL A 93 1.91 -14.35 -4.99
N LEU A 94 2.13 -15.01 -3.85
CA LEU A 94 2.70 -16.37 -3.85
C LEU A 94 1.73 -17.35 -4.51
N TRP A 95 0.43 -17.22 -4.26
CA TRP A 95 -0.58 -18.08 -4.89
C TRP A 95 -0.71 -17.84 -6.40
N LEU A 96 -0.76 -16.59 -6.86
CA LEU A 96 -0.87 -16.22 -8.28
C LEU A 96 0.39 -16.55 -9.08
N ARG A 97 1.58 -16.34 -8.49
CA ARG A 97 2.86 -16.57 -9.17
C ARG A 97 3.39 -17.99 -8.98
N GLY A 98 2.79 -18.78 -8.09
CA GLY A 98 3.27 -20.11 -7.72
C GLY A 98 4.68 -20.11 -7.12
N LEU A 99 5.11 -18.98 -6.54
CA LEU A 99 6.46 -18.80 -5.99
C LEU A 99 6.46 -19.11 -4.49
N THR A 100 7.61 -19.57 -4.00
CA THR A 100 7.86 -19.66 -2.55
C THR A 100 8.31 -18.31 -1.99
N VAL A 101 8.17 -18.11 -0.66
CA VAL A 101 8.63 -16.88 0.02
C VAL A 101 10.11 -16.60 -0.24
N GLN A 102 10.91 -17.65 -0.34
CA GLN A 102 12.35 -17.57 -0.54
C GLN A 102 12.69 -17.10 -1.96
N GLU A 103 12.05 -17.68 -2.98
CA GLU A 103 12.19 -17.23 -4.37
C GLU A 103 11.67 -15.79 -4.57
N TYR A 104 10.64 -15.39 -3.80
CA TYR A 104 10.13 -14.01 -3.81
C TYR A 104 11.15 -13.00 -3.30
N LEU A 105 11.95 -13.37 -2.28
CA LEU A 105 13.01 -12.54 -1.73
C LEU A 105 14.25 -12.52 -2.63
N GLU A 106 14.60 -13.66 -3.23
CA GLU A 106 15.79 -13.80 -4.09
C GLU A 106 15.63 -13.13 -5.46
N ASN A 107 14.44 -13.16 -6.06
CA ASN A 107 14.19 -12.55 -7.37
C ASN A 107 13.86 -11.06 -7.32
N ARG A 108 13.89 -10.41 -6.16
CA ARG A 108 13.48 -9.01 -6.05
C ARG A 108 14.63 -8.07 -6.43
N ASP A 109 14.42 -7.23 -7.44
CA ASP A 109 15.39 -6.20 -7.81
C ASP A 109 15.63 -5.28 -6.58
N PRO A 110 16.89 -5.08 -6.16
CA PRO A 110 17.22 -4.31 -4.96
C PRO A 110 16.78 -2.84 -5.05
N VAL A 111 16.73 -2.26 -6.25
CA VAL A 111 16.33 -0.86 -6.45
C VAL A 111 14.82 -0.70 -6.31
N THR A 112 14.04 -1.52 -7.00
CA THR A 112 12.57 -1.50 -6.90
C THR A 112 12.10 -1.96 -5.52
N GLY A 113 12.80 -2.94 -4.92
CA GLY A 113 12.53 -3.43 -3.57
C GLY A 113 12.66 -2.33 -2.52
N ALA A 114 13.76 -1.57 -2.52
CA ALA A 114 13.96 -0.46 -1.58
C ALA A 114 12.87 0.61 -1.70
N ALA A 115 12.50 0.99 -2.93
CA ALA A 115 11.43 1.95 -3.18
C ALA A 115 10.06 1.43 -2.68
N TYR A 116 9.78 0.14 -2.88
CA TYR A 116 8.57 -0.51 -2.39
C TYR A 116 8.46 -0.49 -0.86
N TYR A 117 9.53 -0.88 -0.15
CA TYR A 117 9.54 -0.83 1.31
C TYR A 117 9.43 0.61 1.84
N GLY A 118 10.05 1.57 1.16
CA GLY A 118 9.87 2.99 1.47
C GLY A 118 8.41 3.42 1.38
N MET A 119 7.70 2.99 0.34
CA MET A 119 6.28 3.28 0.15
C MET A 119 5.37 2.59 1.16
N LEU A 120 5.69 1.37 1.60
CA LEU A 120 5.01 0.73 2.73
C LEU A 120 5.18 1.54 4.01
N GLY A 121 6.40 2.03 4.26
CA GLY A 121 6.68 2.96 5.34
C GLY A 121 5.78 4.19 5.26
N VAL A 122 5.78 4.88 4.11
CA VAL A 122 4.91 6.05 3.87
C VAL A 122 3.45 5.70 4.13
N MET A 123 2.94 4.60 3.60
CA MET A 123 1.55 4.17 3.78
C MET A 123 1.18 4.03 5.26
N ALA A 124 2.08 3.48 6.08
CA ALA A 124 1.84 3.29 7.51
C ALA A 124 1.78 4.60 8.30
N VAL A 125 2.65 5.57 7.98
CA VAL A 125 2.68 6.87 8.68
C VAL A 125 1.75 7.91 8.09
N MET A 126 1.33 7.77 6.82
CA MET A 126 0.53 8.79 6.12
C MET A 126 -0.75 9.20 6.87
N PRO A 127 -1.54 8.27 7.44
CA PRO A 127 -2.74 8.64 8.21
C PRO A 127 -2.44 9.52 9.43
N ALA A 128 -1.22 9.48 9.97
CA ALA A 128 -0.79 10.31 11.09
C ALA A 128 -0.18 11.66 10.66
N LEU A 129 0.31 11.75 9.43
CA LEU A 129 0.85 12.97 8.83
C LEU A 129 -0.22 13.88 8.22
N VAL A 130 -1.32 13.29 7.76
CA VAL A 130 -2.40 14.01 7.08
C VAL A 130 -3.42 14.57 8.08
N GLN A 131 -3.91 15.79 7.76
CA GLN A 131 -4.94 16.53 8.52
C GLN A 131 -6.34 16.32 7.95
#